data_AF-A0A3D1BMD4-F1
#
_entry.id   AF-A0A3D1BMD4-F1
#
_cell.length_a   1.000
_cell.length_b   1.000
_cell.length_c   1.000
_cell.angle_alpha   90.00
_cell.angle_beta   90.00
_cell.angle_gamma   90.00
#
_symmetry.space_group_name_H-M   'P 1'
#
loop_
_entity.id
_entity.type
_entity.pdbx_description
1 polymer ?
#
loop_
_entity_poly.entity_id
_entity_poly.type
_entity_poly.pdbx_seq_one_letter_code
_entity_poly.pdbx_strand_id
1 'polypeptide(L)'
;MTGDYHPLSRPLFVYVNRKSLDKPYVERFVNFYLRNAAKLVAEVGYVPLSEKAYERVRERVAKKKTGAVLGGKSAVGVTIEELLR
;
A
#
# COMPACT_ATOMS: atom_id res chain seq x y z
N MET A 1 -10.72 -30.88 -0.40
CA MET A 1 -10.60 -29.71 0.51
C MET A 1 -9.28 -29.05 0.20
N THR A 2 -9.27 -28.02 -0.65
CA THR A 2 -8.04 -27.26 -0.91
C THR A 2 -7.78 -26.41 0.33
N GLY A 3 -6.63 -26.60 0.99
CA GLY A 3 -6.21 -25.86 2.18
C GLY A 3 -5.80 -24.43 1.85
N ASP A 4 -6.58 -23.72 1.04
CA ASP A 4 -6.28 -22.38 0.55
C ASP A 4 -6.38 -21.41 1.73
N TYR A 5 -5.23 -21.05 2.29
CA TYR A 5 -5.12 -20.11 3.40
C TYR A 5 -5.67 -18.74 2.99
N HIS A 6 -6.76 -18.33 3.62
CA HIS A 6 -7.30 -16.99 3.48
C HIS A 6 -6.69 -16.11 4.57
N PRO A 7 -5.89 -15.08 4.22
CA PRO A 7 -5.27 -14.23 5.21
C PRO A 7 -6.33 -13.55 6.08
N LEU A 8 -6.29 -13.79 7.40
CA LEU A 8 -7.09 -13.05 8.38
C LEU A 8 -6.56 -11.63 8.62
N SER A 9 -5.37 -11.33 8.12
CA SER A 9 -4.73 -10.01 8.18
C SER A 9 -5.44 -9.03 7.24
N ARG A 10 -5.81 -7.86 7.79
CA ARG A 10 -6.47 -6.79 7.03
C ARG A 10 -5.44 -5.79 6.53
N PRO A 11 -5.39 -5.48 5.22
CA PRO A 11 -4.52 -4.42 4.72
C PRO A 11 -4.96 -3.06 5.24
N LEU A 12 -3.99 -2.21 5.58
CA LEU A 12 -4.21 -0.81 5.91
C LEU A 12 -3.99 0.08 4.68
N PHE A 13 -4.80 1.13 4.57
CA PHE A 13 -4.75 2.07 3.46
C PHE A 13 -4.42 3.48 3.96
N VAL A 14 -3.53 4.14 3.24
CA VAL A 14 -3.24 5.58 3.43
C VAL A 14 -3.83 6.32 2.24
N TYR A 15 -4.77 7.22 2.51
CA TYR A 15 -5.41 8.04 1.48
C TYR A 15 -4.70 9.37 1.35
N VAL A 16 -4.10 9.60 0.19
CA VAL A 16 -3.46 10.88 -0.14
C VAL A 16 -4.32 11.61 -1.16
N ASN A 17 -4.69 12.86 -0.85
CA ASN A 17 -5.37 13.71 -1.81
C ASN A 17 -4.41 14.04 -2.97
N ARG A 18 -4.80 13.73 -4.22
CA ARG A 18 -3.97 13.98 -5.42
C ARG A 18 -3.45 15.41 -5.51
N LYS A 19 -4.30 16.41 -5.26
CA LYS A 19 -3.91 17.83 -5.32
C LYS A 19 -2.90 18.20 -4.24
N SER A 20 -2.90 17.48 -3.12
CA SER A 20 -1.91 17.71 -2.06
C SER A 20 -0.52 17.23 -2.42
N LEU A 21 -0.38 16.27 -3.36
CA LEU A 21 0.94 15.85 -3.86
C LEU A 21 1.65 16.95 -4.67
N ASP A 22 0.96 18.01 -5.09
CA ASP A 22 1.60 19.18 -5.73
C ASP A 22 2.34 20.07 -4.72
N LYS A 23 2.10 19.87 -3.42
CA LYS A 23 2.81 20.55 -2.34
C LYS A 23 4.12 19.81 -2.04
N PRO A 24 5.29 20.43 -2.21
CA PRO A 24 6.58 19.74 -2.06
C PRO A 24 6.77 19.05 -0.70
N TYR A 25 6.23 19.62 0.38
CA TYR A 25 6.32 19.04 1.71
C TYR A 25 5.47 17.77 1.88
N VAL A 26 4.31 17.69 1.22
CA VAL A 26 3.46 16.50 1.24
C VAL A 26 4.09 15.38 0.42
N GLU A 27 4.57 15.70 -0.77
CA GLU A 27 5.27 14.73 -1.63
C GLU A 27 6.49 14.14 -0.91
N ARG A 28 7.32 15.00 -0.29
CA ARG A 28 8.48 14.55 0.50
C ARG A 28 8.07 13.65 1.66
N PHE A 29 7.02 14.00 2.39
CA PHE A 29 6.53 13.18 3.49
C PHE A 29 6.07 11.79 3.01
N VAL A 30 5.25 11.73 1.96
CA VAL A 30 4.75 10.46 1.41
C VAL A 30 5.92 9.59 0.93
N ASN A 31 6.89 10.18 0.23
CA ASN A 31 8.08 9.46 -0.23
C ASN A 31 8.99 9.01 0.93
N PHE A 32 9.13 9.82 1.98
CA PHE A 32 9.83 9.42 3.20
C PHE A 32 9.11 8.24 3.89
N TYR A 33 7.80 8.33 4.08
CA TYR A 33 6.99 7.28 4.67
C TYR A 33 7.17 5.96 3.90
N LEU A 34 6.98 5.97 2.58
CA LEU A 34 7.07 4.74 1.76
C LEU A 34 8.48 4.14 1.69
N ARG A 35 9.54 4.94 1.86
CA ARG A 35 10.92 4.44 1.93
C ARG A 35 11.23 3.75 3.26
N ASN A 36 10.58 4.16 4.34
CA ASN A 36 10.86 3.66 5.69
C ASN A 36 9.79 2.70 6.23
N ALA A 37 8.62 2.62 5.56
CA ALA A 37 7.45 1.89 6.05
C ALA A 37 7.75 0.44 6.41
N ALA A 38 8.49 -0.31 5.57
CA ALA A 38 8.79 -1.72 5.83
C ALA A 38 9.49 -1.95 7.17
N LYS A 39 10.41 -1.05 7.56
CA LYS A 39 11.10 -1.12 8.85
C LYS A 39 10.18 -0.71 10.00
N LEU A 40 9.52 0.45 9.85
CA LEU A 40 8.70 1.03 10.92
C LEU A 40 7.51 0.15 11.29
N VAL A 41 6.84 -0.47 10.32
CA VAL A 41 5.68 -1.32 10.59
C VAL A 41 6.06 -2.60 11.35
N ALA A 42 7.26 -3.14 11.09
CA ALA A 42 7.75 -4.31 11.81
C ALA A 42 8.02 -4.00 13.30
N GLU A 43 8.55 -2.80 13.61
CA GLU A 43 8.82 -2.36 14.98
C GLU A 43 7.54 -2.24 15.84
N VAL A 44 6.41 -1.95 15.21
CA VAL A 44 5.10 -1.82 15.88
C VAL A 44 4.21 -3.07 15.74
N GLY A 45 4.76 -4.20 15.31
CA GLY A 45 4.07 -5.50 15.27
C GLY A 45 3.17 -5.75 14.06
N TYR A 46 3.25 -4.93 13.01
CA TYR A 46 2.60 -5.19 11.74
C TYR A 46 3.48 -5.98 10.78
N VAL A 47 2.85 -6.70 9.85
CA VAL A 47 3.54 -7.43 8.79
C VAL A 47 3.83 -6.46 7.63
N PRO A 48 5.09 -6.23 7.24
CA PRO A 48 5.43 -5.39 6.10
C PRO A 48 4.96 -6.01 4.79
N LEU A 49 4.71 -5.16 3.79
CA LEU A 49 4.44 -5.62 2.43
C LEU A 49 5.73 -6.16 1.79
N SER A 50 5.59 -6.92 0.70
CA SER A 50 6.73 -7.31 -0.13
C SER A 50 7.43 -6.09 -0.74
N GLU A 51 8.73 -6.20 -1.04
CA GLU A 51 9.49 -5.09 -1.64
C GLU A 51 8.88 -4.62 -2.97
N LYS A 52 8.47 -5.58 -3.82
CA LYS A 52 7.75 -5.31 -5.08
C LYS A 52 6.44 -4.56 -4.86
N ALA A 53 5.71 -4.86 -3.77
CA ALA A 53 4.49 -4.14 -3.44
C ALA A 53 4.79 -2.66 -3.11
N TYR A 54 5.83 -2.39 -2.33
CA TYR A 54 6.26 -1.01 -2.05
C TYR A 54 6.73 -0.27 -3.30
N GLU A 55 7.45 -0.93 -4.21
CA GLU A 55 7.84 -0.37 -5.51
C GLU A 55 6.63 0.09 -6.33
N ARG A 56 5.63 -0.80 -6.48
CA ARG A 56 4.38 -0.46 -7.19
C ARG A 56 3.65 0.72 -6.55
N VAL A 57 3.63 0.79 -5.21
CA VAL A 57 3.01 1.92 -4.50
C VAL A 57 3.77 3.23 -4.77
N ARG A 58 5.12 3.21 -4.75
CA ARG A 58 5.94 4.38 -5.09
C ARG A 58 5.71 4.84 -6.53
N GLU A 59 5.67 3.91 -7.49
CA GLU A 59 5.34 4.24 -8.88
C GLU A 59 3.95 4.87 -9.01
N ARG A 60 2.96 4.34 -8.28
CA ARG A 60 1.59 4.83 -8.30
C ARG A 60 1.51 6.28 -7.79
N VAL A 61 2.26 6.61 -6.74
CA VAL A 61 2.40 7.97 -6.21
C VAL A 61 3.11 8.87 -7.22
N ALA A 62 4.21 8.44 -7.81
CA ALA A 62 4.95 9.20 -8.82
C ALA A 62 4.08 9.52 -10.06
N LYS A 63 3.27 8.55 -10.50
CA LYS A 63 2.30 8.69 -11.60
C LYS A 63 1.02 9.44 -11.18
N LYS A 64 0.89 9.85 -9.90
CA LYS A 64 -0.31 10.49 -9.30
C LYS A 64 -1.63 9.75 -9.63
N LYS A 65 -1.57 8.42 -9.73
CA LYS A 65 -2.71 7.58 -10.15
C LYS A 65 -3.79 7.56 -9.06
N THR A 66 -5.03 7.90 -9.44
CA THR A 66 -6.19 7.98 -8.54
C THR A 66 -7.00 6.68 -8.50
N GLY A 67 -7.97 6.63 -7.58
CA GLY A 67 -8.82 5.45 -7.32
C GLY A 67 -8.31 4.60 -6.16
N ALA A 68 -9.19 3.77 -5.60
CA ALA A 68 -8.84 2.81 -4.56
C ALA A 68 -8.10 1.62 -5.18
N VAL A 69 -7.03 1.16 -4.52
CA VAL A 69 -6.27 -0.04 -4.92
C VAL A 69 -7.17 -1.28 -4.95
N LEU A 70 -8.18 -1.33 -4.09
CA LEU A 70 -9.18 -2.40 -4.06
C LEU A 70 -10.11 -2.44 -5.27
N GLY A 71 -10.19 -1.37 -6.09
CA GLY A 71 -11.14 -1.31 -7.22
C GLY A 71 -12.61 -1.58 -6.84
N GLY A 72 -12.98 -1.40 -5.56
CA GLY A 72 -14.29 -1.75 -5.01
C GLY A 72 -14.49 -3.22 -4.60
N LYS A 73 -13.47 -4.08 -4.75
CA LYS A 73 -13.51 -5.50 -4.35
C LYS A 73 -13.07 -5.67 -2.90
N SER A 74 -13.69 -6.62 -2.19
CA SER A 74 -13.34 -6.93 -0.81
C SER A 74 -11.90 -7.44 -0.72
N ALA A 75 -11.18 -7.05 0.34
CA ALA A 75 -9.83 -7.55 0.62
C ALA A 75 -9.84 -8.97 1.21
N VAL A 76 -11.02 -9.56 1.46
CA VAL A 76 -11.15 -10.90 2.04
C VAL A 76 -10.82 -11.94 0.97
N GLY A 77 -9.77 -12.74 1.23
CA GLY A 77 -9.36 -13.84 0.35
C GLY A 77 -8.50 -13.43 -0.86
N VAL A 78 -8.00 -12.19 -0.92
CA VAL A 78 -7.20 -11.68 -2.04
C VAL A 78 -5.76 -11.41 -1.58
N THR A 79 -4.77 -11.80 -2.38
CA THR A 79 -3.36 -11.52 -2.06
C THR A 79 -2.99 -10.05 -2.28
N ILE A 80 -2.00 -9.54 -1.56
CA ILE A 80 -1.54 -8.14 -1.70
C ILE A 80 -1.07 -7.86 -3.14
N GLU A 81 -0.44 -8.83 -3.79
CA GLU A 81 0.04 -8.76 -5.17
C GLU A 81 -1.11 -8.58 -6.17
N GLU A 82 -2.23 -9.28 -5.97
CA GLU A 82 -3.42 -9.12 -6.80
C GLU A 82 -4.09 -7.77 -6.60
N LEU A 83 -4.04 -7.21 -5.39
CA LEU A 83 -4.56 -5.89 -5.10
C LEU A 83 -3.75 -4.78 -5.79
N LEU A 84 -2.44 -4.97 -5.97
CA LEU A 84 -1.53 -3.93 -6.48
C LEU A 84 -1.28 -3.98 -8.00
N ARG A 85 -2.10 -4.71 -8.77
CA ARG A 85 -2.05 -4.70 -10.25
C ARG A 85 -2.43 -3.35 -10.87
#